data_AF-A0A160VC61-F1
#
_entry.id   AF-A0A160VC61-F1
#
_cell.length_a   1.000
_cell.length_b   1.000
_cell.length_c   1.000
_cell.angle_alpha   90.00
_cell.angle_beta   90.00
_cell.angle_gamma   90.00
#
_symmetry.space_group_name_H-M   'P 1'
#
loop_
_entity.id
_entity.type
_entity.pdbx_description
1 polymer ?
#
loop_
_entity_poly.entity_id
_entity_poly.type
_entity_poly.pdbx_seq_one_letter_code
_entity_poly.pdbx_strand_id
1 'polypeptide(L)' 'MPVDSVISKSGYKFTLPSCLDSTACLKAYAGRENVVLVFYRGFW' A
#
# COMPACT_ATOMS: atom_id res chain seq x y z
N MET A 1 18.71 20.69 14.37
CA MET A 1 18.29 19.30 14.61
C MET A 1 18.15 18.63 13.26
N PRO A 2 18.91 17.58 12.93
CA PRO A 2 18.70 16.87 11.68
C PRO A 2 17.32 16.21 11.79
N VAL A 3 16.40 16.57 10.91
CA VAL A 3 15.15 15.84 10.75
C VAL A 3 15.57 14.50 10.20
N ASP A 4 15.45 13.44 10.99
CA ASP A 4 15.71 12.07 10.55
C ASP A 4 14.96 11.86 9.23
N SER A 5 15.73 11.80 8.15
CA SER A 5 15.21 11.59 6.81
C SER A 5 14.56 10.22 6.82
N VAL A 6 13.23 10.20 6.71
CA VAL A 6 12.45 8.96 6.65
C VAL A 6 13.06 8.10 5.55
N ILE A 7 13.71 7.00 5.94
CA ILE A 7 14.28 6.05 4.99
C ILE A 7 13.10 5.38 4.29
N SER A 8 12.81 5.86 3.09
CA SER A 8 11.81 5.27 2.22
C SER A 8 12.29 3.88 1.79
N LYS A 9 11.69 2.85 2.38
CA LYS A 9 11.80 1.49 1.85
C LYS A 9 10.79 1.34 0.73
N SER A 10 11.22 0.76 -0.39
CA SER A 10 10.33 0.43 -1.49
C SER A 10 9.18 -0.45 -0.98
N GLY A 11 7.94 -0.04 -1.26
CA GLY A 11 6.76 -0.83 -0.91
C GLY A 11 6.81 -2.20 -1.58
N TYR A 12 6.52 -3.26 -0.82
CA TYR A 12 6.46 -4.62 -1.38
C TYR A 12 5.32 -4.68 -2.40
N LYS A 13 5.61 -5.13 -3.62
CA LYS A 13 4.62 -5.22 -4.69
C LYS A 13 3.75 -6.45 -4.46
N PHE A 14 2.45 -6.24 -4.28
CA PHE A 14 1.49 -7.32 -4.15
C PHE A 14 0.21 -7.05 -4.97
N THR A 15 -0.48 -8.14 -5.26
CA THR A 15 -1.82 -8.16 -5.85
C THR A 15 -2.72 -8.91 -4.89
N LEU A 16 -3.81 -8.29 -4.46
CA LEU A 16 -4.79 -8.91 -3.56
C LEU A 16 -6.15 -8.97 -4.25
N PRO A 17 -6.96 -10.01 -3.98
CA PRO A 17 -8.38 -9.96 -4.30
C PRO A 17 -9.04 -8.83 -3.50
N SER A 18 -9.85 -8.03 -4.18
CA SER A 18 -10.66 -6.99 -3.54
C SER A 18 -12.09 -7.50 -3.34
N CYS A 19 -12.84 -6.84 -2.47
CA CYS A 19 -14.27 -7.15 -2.26
C CYS A 19 -15.18 -6.74 -3.43
N LEU A 20 -14.62 -6.16 -4.51
CA LEU A 20 -15.38 -5.70 -5.69
C LEU A 20 -15.28 -6.68 -6.87
N ASP A 21 -15.18 -7.99 -6.60
CA ASP A 21 -14.95 -9.06 -7.60
C ASP A 21 -13.79 -8.77 -8.58
N SER A 22 -12.82 -7.99 -8.12
CA SER A 22 -11.68 -7.53 -8.92
C SER A 22 -10.38 -7.66 -8.13
N THR A 23 -9.25 -7.57 -8.81
CA THR A 23 -7.93 -7.60 -8.16
C THR A 23 -7.40 -6.18 -7.96
N ALA A 24 -6.89 -5.91 -6.77
CA ALA A 24 -6.18 -4.68 -6.45
C ALA A 24 -4.66 -4.91 -6.56
N CYS A 25 -4.02 -4.22 -7.49
CA CYS A 25 -2.57 -4.29 -7.71
C CYS A 25 -1.91 -3.00 -7.22
N LEU A 26 -1.02 -3.10 -6.22
CA LEU A 26 -0.35 -1.92 -5.65
C LEU A 26 0.47 -1.14 -6.69
N LYS A 27 1.00 -1.84 -7.70
CA LYS A 27 1.80 -1.24 -8.78
C LYS A 27 0.99 -0.27 -9.65
N ALA A 28 -0.34 -0.41 -9.73
CA ALA A 28 -1.19 0.47 -10.54
C ALA A 28 -1.20 1.92 -10.03
N TYR A 29 -0.92 2.13 -8.75
CA TYR A 29 -0.90 3.45 -8.10
C TYR A 29 0.48 4.10 -8.08
N ALA A 30 1.54 3.34 -8.37
CA ALA A 30 2.92 3.81 -8.30
C ALA A 30 3.14 5.02 -9.23
N GLY A 31 3.54 6.15 -8.65
CA GLY A 31 3.79 7.41 -9.38
C GLY A 31 2.54 8.15 -9.84
N ARG A 32 1.34 7.64 -9.52
CA ARG A 32 0.06 8.31 -9.80
C ARG A 32 -0.56 8.87 -8.53
N GLU A 33 -0.58 8.07 -7.48
CA GLU A 33 -1.29 8.38 -6.24
C GLU A 33 -0.51 7.88 -5.01
N ASN A 34 -0.72 8.54 -3.87
CA ASN A 34 -0.27 8.03 -2.58
C ASN A 34 -1.28 6.99 -2.07
N VAL A 35 -0.78 5.85 -1.60
CA VAL A 35 -1.62 4.75 -1.10
C VAL A 35 -1.38 4.57 0.40
N VAL A 36 -2.46 4.47 1.17
CA VAL A 36 -2.43 4.11 2.60
C VAL A 36 -2.86 2.66 2.75
N LEU A 37 -1.99 1.82 3.34
CA LEU A 37 -2.28 0.43 3.64
C LEU A 37 -2.75 0.28 5.08
N VAL A 38 -3.92 -0.34 5.27
CA VAL A 38 -4.50 -0.61 6.59
C VAL A 38 -4.59 -2.12 6.79
N PHE A 39 -3.88 -2.65 7.79
CA PHE A 39 -3.90 -4.07 8.16
C PHE A 39 -4.76 -4.26 9.40
N TYR A 40 -5.68 -5.22 9.38
CA TYR A 40 -6.57 -5.55 10.49
C TYR A 40 -6.69 -7.07 10.65
N ARG A 41 -6.98 -7.54 11.88
CA ARG A 41 -6.90 -8.97 12.24
C ARG A 41 -8.10 -9.82 11.77
N GLY A 42 -9.25 -9.19 11.54
CA GLY A 42 -10.46 -9.87 11.10
C GLY A 42 -11.59 -8.87 10.84
N PHE A 43 -12.54 -9.29 10.02
CA PHE A 43 -13.78 -8.56 9.79
C PHE A 43 -14.77 -8.92 10.92
N TRP A 44 -15.53 -7.94 11.42
CA TRP A 44 -16.58 -8.17 12.41
C TRP A 44 -17.82 -8.77 11.76
#